data_AF-A0ABD2PKE7-F1
#
_entry.id   AF-A0ABD2PKE7-F1
#
_cell.length_a   1.000
_cell.length_b   1.000
_cell.length_c   1.000
_cell.angle_alpha   90.00
_cell.angle_beta   90.00
_cell.angle_gamma   90.00
#
_symmetry.space_group_name_H-M   'P 1'
#
loop_
_entity.id
_entity.type
_entity.pdbx_description
1 polymer ?
#
loop_
_entity_poly.entity_id
_entity_poly.type
_entity_poly.pdbx_seq_one_letter_code
_entity_poly.pdbx_strand_id
1 'polypeptide(L)'
;MMVFMIVYGHGSRPMCSRKGNSSEAHEQPMVLPGLSLNNLLLFVFATPVQFLIGKPFYVQAYRSLRHGIANMDVLVVLATSVAYCYSTIVLLVAMLDAPDDSPTTFYECGPMLFTFLSLGRWLEHIAKGKTSEAITKLLSLKAKEATIIEQPRGTAEKTVDGVQRVVPVELVERGDVVKVLPGEKVPVDGRVFQGSSSCDESLLTGESMPVHKSPGCDVIGGSVNLHNVLYVEARLVGTDSALAQIVRLVEDAQTSKVSKRPDLSLHAD
;
A
#
# COMPACT_ATOMS: atom_id res chain seq x y z
N MET A 1 -8.93 -1.16 24.20
CA MET A 1 -7.88 -1.86 24.97
C MET A 1 -7.59 -1.20 26.32
N MET A 2 -7.42 0.14 26.39
CA MET A 2 -7.20 0.83 27.68
C MET A 2 -8.38 0.74 28.65
N VAL A 3 -9.62 0.84 28.17
CA VAL A 3 -10.85 0.62 28.98
C VAL A 3 -10.96 -0.84 29.46
N PHE A 4 -10.40 -1.80 28.70
CA PHE A 4 -10.45 -3.23 29.03
C PHE A 4 -9.49 -3.60 30.17
N MET A 5 -8.28 -3.04 30.20
CA MET A 5 -7.38 -3.21 31.36
C MET A 5 -7.92 -2.55 32.63
N ILE A 6 -8.68 -1.47 32.50
CA ILE A 6 -9.30 -0.79 33.65
C ILE A 6 -10.48 -1.59 34.19
N VAL A 7 -11.24 -2.30 33.35
CA VAL A 7 -12.42 -3.08 33.76
C VAL A 7 -12.08 -4.51 34.20
N TYR A 8 -11.08 -5.17 33.58
CA TYR A 8 -10.72 -6.57 33.88
C TYR A 8 -9.41 -6.74 34.65
N GLY A 9 -8.73 -5.66 35.02
CA GLY A 9 -7.38 -5.67 35.61
C GLY A 9 -7.23 -6.19 37.04
N HIS A 10 -8.21 -6.88 37.64
CA HIS A 10 -8.05 -7.36 39.03
C HIS A 10 -8.71 -8.71 39.39
N GLY A 11 -9.02 -9.58 38.42
CA GLY A 11 -9.88 -10.75 38.67
C GLY A 11 -9.35 -12.12 38.24
N SER A 12 -8.10 -12.48 38.51
CA SER A 12 -7.62 -13.87 38.33
C SER A 12 -7.08 -14.44 39.63
N ARG A 13 -7.90 -15.19 40.38
CA ARG A 13 -7.40 -16.19 41.34
C ARG A 13 -8.07 -17.54 41.09
N PRO A 14 -7.31 -18.65 41.16
CA PRO A 14 -7.81 -19.98 40.84
C PRO A 14 -8.79 -20.49 41.91
N MET A 15 -9.81 -21.19 41.44
CA MET A 15 -10.93 -21.74 42.18
C MET A 15 -10.47 -22.84 43.14
N CYS A 16 -10.48 -22.56 44.45
CA CYS A 16 -10.34 -23.57 45.49
C CYS A 16 -11.56 -23.52 46.41
N SER A 17 -12.24 -24.66 46.53
CA SER A 17 -13.49 -24.85 47.27
C SER A 17 -13.27 -24.71 48.79
N ARG A 18 -13.94 -23.75 49.43
CA ARG A 18 -14.17 -23.77 50.89
C ARG A 18 -15.40 -22.96 51.29
N LYS A 19 -16.38 -23.63 51.90
CA LYS A 19 -17.48 -23.03 52.66
C LYS A 19 -16.92 -22.20 53.83
N GLY A 20 -17.39 -20.97 54.00
CA GLY A 20 -17.11 -20.14 55.17
C GLY A 20 -17.54 -18.69 54.98
N ASN A 21 -18.44 -18.26 55.86
CA ASN A 21 -19.07 -16.95 56.02
C ASN A 21 -18.25 -15.67 55.73
N SER A 22 -19.05 -14.63 55.44
CA SER A 22 -18.88 -13.19 55.67
C SER A 22 -17.93 -12.39 54.75
N SER A 23 -18.60 -11.62 53.89
CA SER A 23 -18.33 -10.19 53.63
C SER A 23 -17.03 -9.81 52.94
N GLU A 24 -17.00 -9.95 51.61
CA GLU A 24 -16.45 -8.94 50.70
C GLU A 24 -17.26 -8.97 49.39
N ALA A 25 -18.49 -8.46 49.47
CA ALA A 25 -19.25 -8.12 48.28
C ALA A 25 -18.54 -6.93 47.63
N HIS A 26 -17.80 -7.17 46.55
CA HIS A 26 -17.60 -6.13 45.56
C HIS A 26 -19.00 -5.79 45.02
N GLU A 27 -19.68 -4.84 45.65
CA GLU A 27 -20.92 -4.25 45.19
C GLU A 27 -20.68 -3.72 43.78
N GLN A 28 -21.02 -4.55 42.79
CA GLN A 28 -21.27 -4.05 41.46
C GLN A 28 -22.53 -3.20 41.59
N PRO A 29 -22.51 -1.90 41.29
CA PRO A 29 -23.70 -1.07 41.40
C PRO A 29 -24.75 -1.60 40.42
N MET A 30 -25.71 -2.36 40.96
CA MET A 30 -26.87 -2.86 40.24
C MET A 30 -27.83 -1.67 40.13
N VAL A 31 -27.94 -1.09 38.94
CA VAL A 31 -28.81 0.08 38.71
C VAL A 31 -30.27 -0.37 38.59
N LEU A 32 -30.51 -1.63 38.19
CA LEU A 32 -31.80 -2.32 38.18
C LEU A 32 -31.59 -3.80 38.57
N PRO A 33 -32.61 -4.50 39.10
CA PRO A 33 -32.54 -5.95 39.28
C PRO A 33 -32.32 -6.62 37.90
N GLY A 34 -31.30 -7.48 37.80
CA GLY A 34 -30.92 -8.18 36.57
C GLY A 34 -29.98 -7.44 35.61
N LEU A 35 -29.64 -6.15 35.84
CA LEU A 35 -28.76 -5.38 34.95
C LEU A 35 -27.53 -4.81 35.68
N SER A 36 -26.38 -5.43 35.43
CA SER A 36 -25.09 -4.89 35.88
C SER A 36 -24.69 -3.67 35.04
N LEU A 37 -24.12 -2.65 35.71
CA LEU A 37 -23.62 -1.43 35.06
C LEU A 37 -22.59 -1.75 33.95
N ASN A 38 -21.81 -2.83 34.15
CA ASN A 38 -20.84 -3.33 33.19
C ASN A 38 -21.48 -3.85 31.89
N ASN A 39 -22.57 -4.63 31.98
CA ASN A 39 -23.27 -5.14 30.79
C ASN A 39 -23.95 -4.02 30.00
N LEU A 40 -24.49 -3.00 30.68
CA LEU A 40 -25.06 -1.82 30.03
C LEU A 40 -23.98 -1.02 29.29
N LEU A 41 -22.84 -0.76 29.93
CA LEU A 41 -21.71 -0.08 29.29
C LEU A 41 -21.20 -0.87 28.08
N LEU A 42 -21.01 -2.18 28.22
CA LEU A 42 -20.58 -3.05 27.12
C LEU A 42 -21.58 -3.00 25.94
N PHE A 43 -22.88 -3.03 26.20
CA PHE A 43 -23.90 -2.90 25.16
C PHE A 43 -23.84 -1.53 24.44
N VAL A 44 -23.72 -0.45 25.22
CA VAL A 44 -23.63 0.93 24.70
C VAL A 44 -22.36 1.16 23.88
N PHE A 45 -21.23 0.51 24.21
CA PHE A 45 -20.01 0.59 23.42
C PHE A 45 -19.98 -0.39 22.25
N ALA A 46 -20.57 -1.58 22.40
CA ALA A 46 -20.59 -2.60 21.35
C ALA A 46 -21.48 -2.18 20.18
N THR A 47 -22.62 -1.53 20.43
CA THR A 47 -23.55 -1.05 19.41
C THR A 47 -22.91 -0.11 18.37
N PRO A 48 -22.28 1.03 18.72
CA PRO A 48 -21.67 1.91 17.75
C PRO A 48 -20.49 1.25 17.04
N VAL A 49 -19.71 0.40 17.73
CA VAL A 49 -18.60 -0.34 17.09
C VAL A 49 -19.13 -1.31 16.04
N GLN A 50 -20.16 -2.10 16.37
CA GLN A 50 -20.79 -3.06 15.46
C GLN A 50 -21.34 -2.38 14.20
N PHE A 51 -22.02 -1.24 14.35
CA PHE A 51 -22.70 -0.58 13.23
C PHE A 51 -21.84 0.44 12.49
N LEU A 52 -20.94 1.19 13.15
CA LEU A 52 -20.10 2.21 12.49
C LEU A 52 -18.82 1.58 11.93
N ILE A 53 -18.06 0.88 12.78
CA ILE A 53 -16.79 0.25 12.39
C ILE A 53 -17.04 -0.99 11.55
N GLY A 54 -18.10 -1.76 11.88
CA GLY A 54 -18.50 -2.93 11.11
C GLY A 54 -19.10 -2.62 9.74
N LYS A 55 -19.68 -1.44 9.50
CA LYS A 55 -20.36 -1.07 8.24
C LYS A 55 -19.62 -1.51 6.96
N PRO A 56 -18.32 -1.18 6.75
CA PRO A 56 -17.60 -1.62 5.55
C PRO A 56 -17.54 -3.14 5.42
N PHE A 57 -17.39 -3.88 6.53
CA PHE A 57 -17.38 -5.34 6.54
C PHE A 57 -18.74 -5.93 6.14
N TYR A 58 -19.85 -5.39 6.67
CA TYR A 58 -21.20 -5.82 6.31
C TYR A 58 -21.51 -5.58 4.83
N VAL A 59 -21.13 -4.42 4.28
CA VAL A 59 -21.32 -4.12 2.86
C VAL A 59 -20.51 -5.06 1.97
N GLN A 60 -19.26 -5.33 2.34
CA GLN A 60 -18.38 -6.25 1.61
C GLN A 60 -18.89 -7.70 1.69
N ALA A 61 -19.31 -8.16 2.86
CA ALA A 61 -19.89 -9.48 3.07
C ALA A 61 -21.16 -9.67 2.23
N TYR A 62 -22.08 -8.70 2.25
CA TYR A 62 -23.32 -8.76 1.47
C TYR A 62 -23.03 -8.81 -0.03
N ARG A 63 -22.10 -7.98 -0.51
CA ARG A 63 -21.69 -8.00 -1.92
C ARG A 63 -21.07 -9.34 -2.29
N SER A 64 -20.20 -9.90 -1.44
CA SER A 64 -19.57 -11.20 -1.67
C SER A 64 -20.59 -12.33 -1.79
N LEU A 65 -21.57 -12.34 -0.87
CA LEU A 65 -22.60 -13.37 -0.82
C LEU A 65 -23.52 -13.32 -2.06
N ARG A 66 -23.82 -12.11 -2.58
CA ARG A 66 -24.55 -11.96 -3.85
C ARG A 66 -23.83 -12.57 -5.05
N HIS A 67 -22.51 -12.67 -5.01
CA HIS A 67 -21.71 -13.30 -6.07
C HIS A 67 -21.46 -14.79 -5.81
N GLY A 68 -22.05 -15.38 -4.76
CA GLY A 68 -21.88 -16.80 -4.43
C GLY A 68 -20.52 -17.17 -3.86
N ILE A 69 -19.72 -16.20 -3.42
CA ILE A 69 -18.36 -16.43 -2.88
C ILE A 69 -18.33 -16.05 -1.40
N ALA A 70 -17.73 -16.91 -0.58
CA ALA A 70 -17.47 -16.64 0.84
C ALA A 70 -16.07 -16.00 1.00
N ASN A 71 -16.03 -14.70 1.27
CA ASN A 71 -14.80 -13.96 1.56
C ASN A 71 -14.54 -13.84 3.07
N MET A 72 -13.33 -13.39 3.45
CA MET A 72 -12.94 -13.14 4.85
C MET A 72 -13.97 -12.27 5.60
N ASP A 73 -14.54 -11.27 4.93
CA ASP A 73 -15.57 -10.39 5.49
C ASP A 73 -16.86 -11.12 5.86
N VAL A 74 -17.25 -12.15 5.11
CA VAL A 74 -18.49 -12.92 5.35
C VAL A 74 -18.38 -13.68 6.67
N LEU A 75 -17.24 -14.34 6.91
CA LEU A 75 -17.02 -15.11 8.13
C LEU A 75 -17.02 -14.19 9.37
N VAL A 76 -16.35 -13.04 9.27
CA VAL A 76 -16.24 -12.06 10.36
C VAL A 76 -17.60 -11.45 10.68
N VAL A 77 -18.36 -11.06 9.66
CA VAL A 77 -19.70 -10.49 9.85
C VAL A 77 -20.64 -11.52 10.47
N LEU A 78 -20.60 -12.78 10.04
CA LEU A 78 -21.43 -13.83 10.61
C LEU A 78 -21.09 -14.08 12.09
N ALA A 79 -19.80 -14.25 12.41
CA ALA A 79 -19.36 -14.51 13.79
C ALA A 79 -19.75 -13.37 14.75
N THR A 80 -19.49 -12.13 14.34
CA THR A 80 -19.81 -10.94 15.17
C THR A 80 -21.31 -10.71 15.27
N SER A 81 -22.09 -10.98 14.21
CA SER A 81 -23.56 -10.89 14.24
C SER A 81 -24.16 -11.90 15.21
N VAL A 82 -23.73 -13.16 15.14
CA VAL A 82 -24.22 -14.24 16.02
C VAL A 82 -23.87 -13.95 17.48
N ALA A 83 -22.63 -13.55 17.77
CA ALA A 83 -22.20 -13.20 19.12
C ALA A 83 -23.02 -12.02 19.71
N TYR A 84 -23.30 -11.01 18.89
CA TYR A 84 -24.10 -9.85 19.30
C TYR A 84 -25.59 -10.22 19.50
N CYS A 85 -26.19 -10.99 18.58
CA CYS A 85 -27.58 -11.45 18.70
C CYS A 85 -27.77 -12.36 19.92
N TYR A 86 -26.85 -13.29 20.16
CA TYR A 86 -26.88 -14.13 21.36
C TYR A 86 -26.82 -13.30 22.64
N SER A 87 -25.85 -12.37 22.73
CA SER A 87 -25.66 -11.54 23.91
C SER A 87 -26.85 -10.61 24.17
N THR A 88 -27.52 -10.12 23.12
CA THR A 88 -28.75 -9.30 23.23
C THR A 88 -29.95 -10.09 23.70
N ILE A 89 -30.15 -11.32 23.20
CA ILE A 89 -31.25 -12.19 23.65
C ILE A 89 -31.06 -12.58 25.12
N VAL A 90 -29.86 -13.00 25.52
CA VAL A 90 -29.58 -13.38 26.91
C VAL A 90 -29.78 -12.21 27.87
N LEU A 91 -29.33 -11.00 27.48
CA LEU A 91 -29.55 -9.80 28.28
C LEU A 91 -31.04 -9.41 28.37
N LEU A 92 -31.81 -9.60 27.29
CA LEU A 92 -33.25 -9.33 27.27
C LEU A 92 -34.01 -10.34 28.17
N VAL A 93 -33.67 -11.62 28.11
CA VAL A 93 -34.26 -12.65 28.98
C VAL A 93 -33.94 -12.40 30.45
N ALA A 94 -32.69 -12.05 30.78
CA ALA A 94 -32.31 -11.70 32.14
C ALA A 94 -33.03 -10.45 32.68
N MET A 95 -33.37 -9.49 31.81
CA MET A 95 -34.20 -8.33 32.17
C MET A 95 -35.66 -8.70 32.45
N LEU A 96 -36.17 -9.80 31.88
CA LEU A 96 -37.56 -10.26 32.07
C LEU A 96 -37.72 -11.18 33.28
N ASP A 97 -36.76 -12.09 33.51
CA ASP A 97 -36.81 -13.08 34.59
C ASP A 97 -36.24 -12.56 35.93
N ALA A 98 -35.58 -11.38 35.90
CA ALA A 98 -34.94 -10.72 37.05
C ALA A 98 -34.17 -11.65 38.02
N PRO A 99 -33.27 -12.55 37.53
CA PRO A 99 -32.45 -13.36 38.42
C PRO A 99 -31.42 -12.51 39.17
N ASP A 100 -31.04 -12.93 40.38
CA ASP A 100 -30.04 -12.27 41.23
C ASP A 100 -28.61 -12.33 40.65
N ASP A 101 -28.38 -13.18 39.64
CA ASP A 101 -27.05 -13.44 39.07
C ASP A 101 -26.91 -12.88 37.65
N SER A 102 -25.79 -12.21 37.38
CA SER A 102 -25.57 -11.55 36.09
C SER A 102 -25.22 -12.57 35.01
N PRO A 103 -25.89 -12.58 33.84
CA PRO A 103 -25.55 -13.49 32.76
C PRO A 103 -24.18 -13.15 32.16
N THR A 104 -23.43 -14.18 31.80
CA THR A 104 -22.19 -14.05 31.04
C THR A 104 -22.50 -13.63 29.60
N THR A 105 -22.18 -12.39 29.24
CA THR A 105 -22.39 -11.84 27.89
C THR A 105 -21.06 -11.75 27.13
N PHE A 106 -21.11 -11.84 25.80
CA PHE A 106 -19.93 -11.81 24.93
C PHE A 106 -19.88 -10.54 24.08
N TYR A 107 -20.34 -9.40 24.63
CA TYR A 107 -20.36 -8.12 23.91
C TYR A 107 -18.96 -7.59 23.58
N GLU A 108 -17.93 -8.09 24.25
CA GLU A 108 -16.52 -7.69 24.04
C GLU A 108 -15.89 -8.33 22.79
N CYS A 109 -16.35 -9.52 22.39
CA CYS A 109 -15.71 -10.29 21.32
C CYS A 109 -15.82 -9.59 19.96
N GLY A 110 -16.97 -8.98 19.66
CA GLY A 110 -17.21 -8.27 18.40
C GLY A 110 -16.27 -7.08 18.19
N PRO A 111 -16.27 -6.09 19.10
CA PRO A 111 -15.36 -4.95 19.06
C PRO A 111 -13.88 -5.33 19.01
N MET A 112 -13.47 -6.38 19.75
CA MET A 112 -12.09 -6.87 19.75
C MET A 112 -11.69 -7.38 18.36
N LEU A 113 -12.53 -8.24 17.75
CA LEU A 113 -12.29 -8.78 16.41
C LEU A 113 -12.23 -7.68 15.35
N PHE A 114 -13.18 -6.73 15.36
CA PHE A 114 -13.16 -5.61 14.40
C PHE A 114 -11.92 -4.73 14.56
N THR A 115 -11.45 -4.51 15.79
CA THR A 115 -10.25 -3.70 16.05
C THR A 115 -9.01 -4.36 15.45
N PHE A 116 -8.77 -5.65 15.75
CA PHE A 116 -7.60 -6.37 15.24
C PHE A 116 -7.62 -6.50 13.72
N LEU A 117 -8.80 -6.78 13.15
CA LEU A 117 -8.92 -6.94 11.71
C LEU A 117 -8.72 -5.62 10.97
N SER A 118 -9.27 -4.53 11.49
CA SER A 118 -9.07 -3.18 10.94
C SER A 118 -7.61 -2.76 11.03
N LEU A 119 -6.94 -3.06 12.16
CA LEU A 119 -5.52 -2.81 12.33
C LEU A 119 -4.69 -3.61 11.31
N GLY A 120 -5.00 -4.89 11.10
CA GLY A 120 -4.35 -5.73 10.09
C GLY A 120 -4.48 -5.15 8.68
N ARG A 121 -5.70 -4.74 8.30
CA ARG A 121 -5.96 -4.08 7.01
C ARG A 121 -5.22 -2.76 6.86
N TRP A 122 -5.13 -1.99 7.93
CA TRP A 122 -4.38 -0.73 7.94
C TRP A 122 -2.88 -0.96 7.73
N LEU A 123 -2.29 -1.95 8.41
CA LEU A 123 -0.90 -2.34 8.21
C LEU A 123 -0.65 -2.87 6.79
N GLU A 124 -1.59 -3.65 6.24
CA GLU A 124 -1.52 -4.12 4.86
C GLU A 124 -1.53 -2.96 3.87
N HIS A 125 -2.38 -1.96 4.08
CA HIS A 125 -2.45 -0.77 3.25
C HIS A 125 -1.16 0.06 3.33
N ILE A 126 -0.59 0.23 4.54
CA ILE A 126 0.70 0.90 4.72
C ILE A 126 1.82 0.16 3.98
N ALA A 127 1.84 -1.16 4.04
CA ALA A 127 2.86 -1.97 3.37
C ALA A 127 2.78 -1.83 1.84
N LYS A 128 1.56 -1.81 1.27
CA LYS A 128 1.35 -1.63 -0.18
C LYS A 128 1.64 -0.19 -0.66
N GLY A 129 1.36 0.81 0.17
CA GLY A 129 1.54 2.23 -0.19
C GLY A 129 2.99 2.61 -0.53
N LYS A 130 3.97 2.05 0.20
CA LYS A 130 5.40 2.33 -0.01
C LYS A 130 5.92 1.90 -1.39
N THR A 131 5.33 0.85 -1.97
CA THR A 131 5.73 0.34 -3.29
C THR A 131 5.22 1.24 -4.42
N SER A 132 4.01 1.80 -4.28
CA SER A 132 3.43 2.71 -5.28
C SER A 132 4.17 4.05 -5.35
N GLU A 133 4.68 4.54 -4.21
CA GLU A 133 5.47 5.77 -4.16
C GLU A 133 6.79 5.64 -4.93
N ALA A 134 7.47 4.50 -4.82
CA ALA A 134 8.73 4.25 -5.53
C ALA A 134 8.56 4.24 -7.05
N ILE A 135 7.49 3.61 -7.56
CA ILE A 135 7.16 3.62 -8.99
C ILE A 135 6.89 5.05 -9.46
N THR A 136 6.12 5.82 -8.69
CA THR A 136 5.79 7.21 -9.03
C THR A 136 7.05 8.08 -9.10
N LYS A 137 8.03 7.88 -8.20
CA LYS A 137 9.32 8.57 -8.25
C LYS A 137 10.11 8.22 -9.50
N LEU A 138 10.16 6.95 -9.92
CA LEU A 138 10.83 6.55 -11.16
C LEU A 138 10.19 7.21 -12.39
N LEU A 139 8.85 7.25 -12.47
CA LEU A 139 8.15 7.91 -13.58
C LEU A 139 8.44 9.41 -13.64
N SER A 140 8.68 10.06 -12.49
CA SER A 140 9.02 11.49 -12.44
C SER A 140 10.44 11.81 -12.95
N LEU A 141 11.29 10.79 -13.14
CA LEU A 141 12.64 10.96 -13.70
C LEU A 141 12.64 11.13 -15.22
N LYS A 142 11.58 10.73 -15.92
CA LYS A 142 11.45 10.94 -17.36
C LYS A 142 11.34 12.44 -17.67
N ALA A 143 12.14 12.94 -18.61
CA ALA A 143 11.94 14.28 -19.17
C ALA A 143 10.64 14.30 -20.00
N LYS A 144 9.90 15.42 -19.97
CA LYS A 144 8.66 15.57 -20.76
C LYS A 144 8.92 16.12 -22.17
N GLU A 145 9.93 16.95 -22.29
CA GLU A 145 10.28 17.66 -23.51
C GLU A 145 11.76 17.41 -23.83
N ALA A 146 12.11 17.54 -25.11
CA ALA A 146 13.45 17.42 -25.62
C ALA A 146 13.69 18.53 -26.65
N THR A 147 14.88 19.16 -26.59
CA THR A 147 15.29 20.15 -27.59
C THR A 147 16.07 19.46 -28.69
N ILE A 148 15.46 19.27 -29.87
CA ILE A 148 16.09 18.64 -31.03
C ILE A 148 16.73 19.70 -31.91
N ILE A 149 17.89 19.37 -32.50
CA ILE A 149 18.55 20.17 -33.53
C ILE A 149 18.24 19.54 -34.89
N GLU A 150 17.49 20.28 -35.71
CA GLU A 150 17.16 19.84 -37.07
C GLU A 150 18.43 19.71 -37.92
N GLN A 151 18.66 18.51 -38.44
CA GLN A 151 19.80 18.21 -39.30
C GLN A 151 19.50 18.63 -40.75
N PRO A 152 20.45 19.25 -41.47
CA PRO A 152 20.27 19.58 -42.88
C PRO A 152 20.09 18.32 -43.73
N ARG A 153 19.02 18.27 -44.52
CA ARG A 153 18.71 17.12 -45.41
C ARG A 153 19.79 16.99 -46.49
N GLY A 154 20.46 15.83 -46.54
CA GLY A 154 21.40 15.46 -47.62
C GLY A 154 22.88 15.48 -47.25
N THR A 155 23.25 15.85 -46.03
CA THR A 155 24.64 15.79 -45.54
C THR A 155 24.81 14.64 -44.56
N ALA A 156 25.88 13.86 -44.69
CA ALA A 156 26.21 12.78 -43.75
C ALA A 156 26.80 13.32 -42.42
N GLU A 157 27.16 14.60 -42.38
CA GLU A 157 27.79 15.25 -41.24
C GLU A 157 26.73 15.93 -40.37
N LYS A 158 26.75 15.58 -39.09
CA LYS A 158 25.82 16.15 -38.10
C LYS A 158 26.28 17.55 -37.70
N THR A 159 25.35 18.49 -37.63
CA THR A 159 25.65 19.89 -37.31
C THR A 159 24.96 20.32 -36.03
N VAL A 160 25.59 21.28 -35.34
CA VAL A 160 25.09 21.87 -34.09
C VAL A 160 24.46 23.25 -34.29
N ASP A 161 24.76 23.91 -35.41
CA ASP A 161 24.21 25.22 -35.79
C ASP A 161 22.83 25.14 -36.47
N GLY A 162 22.17 23.99 -36.38
CA GLY A 162 20.81 23.78 -36.90
C GLY A 162 19.73 24.51 -36.09
N VAL A 163 18.52 24.56 -36.66
CA VAL A 163 17.36 25.14 -35.97
C VAL A 163 16.99 24.25 -34.78
N GLN A 164 16.86 24.88 -33.60
CA GLN A 164 16.45 24.19 -32.37
C GLN A 164 14.92 24.18 -32.28
N ARG A 165 14.34 23.01 -32.01
CA ARG A 165 12.91 22.83 -31.81
C ARG A 165 12.65 22.03 -30.55
N VAL A 166 11.82 22.57 -29.66
CA VAL A 166 11.34 21.84 -28.48
C VAL A 166 10.18 20.95 -28.90
N VAL A 167 10.29 19.65 -28.64
CA VAL A 167 9.24 18.67 -28.91
C VAL A 167 8.99 17.79 -27.69
N PRO A 168 7.80 17.19 -27.55
CA PRO A 168 7.57 16.11 -26.61
C PRO A 168 8.58 14.97 -26.79
N VAL A 169 9.03 14.37 -25.69
CA VAL A 169 10.02 13.27 -25.73
C VAL A 169 9.53 12.07 -26.53
N GLU A 170 8.21 11.88 -26.63
CA GLU A 170 7.57 10.82 -27.42
C GLU A 170 7.77 10.99 -28.93
N LEU A 171 8.12 12.19 -29.41
CA LEU A 171 8.38 12.47 -30.82
C LEU A 171 9.87 12.42 -31.20
N VAL A 172 10.74 12.08 -30.24
CA VAL A 172 12.18 11.92 -30.50
C VAL A 172 12.42 10.57 -31.18
N GLU A 173 13.06 10.58 -32.34
CA GLU A 173 13.39 9.38 -33.09
C GLU A 173 14.86 9.00 -32.93
N ARG A 174 15.20 7.75 -33.29
CA ARG A 174 16.60 7.30 -33.27
C ARG A 174 17.41 8.08 -34.30
N GLY A 175 18.58 8.56 -33.90
CA GLY A 175 19.50 9.34 -34.75
C GLY A 175 19.36 10.85 -34.59
N ASP A 176 18.29 11.33 -33.96
CA ASP A 176 18.10 12.75 -33.65
C ASP A 176 19.20 13.27 -32.72
N VAL A 177 19.62 14.51 -32.94
CA VAL A 177 20.58 15.20 -32.08
C VAL A 177 19.82 16.07 -31.10
N VAL A 178 19.92 15.74 -29.83
CA VAL A 178 19.27 16.44 -28.73
C VAL A 178 20.28 17.32 -28.02
N LYS A 179 19.92 18.58 -27.82
CA LYS A 179 20.66 19.53 -27.00
C LYS A 179 20.17 19.43 -25.56
N VAL A 180 21.08 19.19 -24.63
CA VAL A 180 20.81 19.10 -23.19
C VAL A 180 21.56 20.22 -22.48
N LEU A 181 20.81 21.11 -21.82
CA LEU A 181 21.37 22.23 -21.08
C LEU A 181 21.90 21.80 -19.70
N PRO A 182 22.77 22.59 -19.05
CA PRO A 182 23.15 22.37 -17.66
C PRO A 182 21.91 22.43 -16.74
N GLY A 183 21.79 21.47 -15.84
CA GLY A 183 20.63 21.27 -14.95
C GLY A 183 19.45 20.54 -15.59
N GLU A 184 19.51 20.24 -16.90
CA GLU A 184 18.43 19.55 -17.60
C GLU A 184 18.57 18.02 -17.51
N LYS A 185 17.43 17.33 -17.50
CA LYS A 185 17.38 15.86 -17.58
C LYS A 185 17.64 15.43 -19.02
N VAL A 186 18.47 14.41 -19.18
CA VAL A 186 18.70 13.78 -20.48
C VAL A 186 17.40 13.05 -20.89
N PRO A 187 16.78 13.37 -22.04
CA PRO A 187 15.44 12.87 -22.35
C PRO A 187 15.42 11.43 -22.86
N VAL A 188 16.47 10.98 -23.54
CA VAL A 188 16.58 9.65 -24.16
C VAL A 188 17.99 9.09 -24.00
N ASP A 189 18.14 7.77 -24.07
CA ASP A 189 19.48 7.18 -24.03
C ASP A 189 20.17 7.42 -25.37
N GLY A 190 21.45 7.77 -25.29
CA GLY A 190 22.17 8.19 -26.47
C GLY A 190 23.67 8.24 -26.29
N ARG A 191 24.34 8.76 -27.31
CA ARG A 191 25.80 8.92 -27.31
C ARG A 191 26.14 10.39 -27.42
N VAL A 192 27.09 10.88 -26.63
CA VAL A 192 27.57 12.26 -26.76
C VAL A 192 28.19 12.44 -28.13
N PHE A 193 27.61 13.33 -28.92
CA PHE A 193 28.13 13.78 -30.19
C PHE A 193 29.16 14.90 -30.01
N GLN A 194 28.82 15.91 -29.19
CA GLN A 194 29.69 17.04 -28.92
C GLN A 194 29.45 17.62 -27.52
N GLY A 195 30.49 18.23 -26.94
CA GLY A 195 30.47 18.75 -25.58
C GLY A 195 31.12 17.79 -24.57
N SER A 196 31.45 18.31 -23.40
CA SER A 196 32.03 17.54 -22.30
C SER A 196 31.47 18.07 -20.98
N SER A 197 30.81 17.21 -20.21
CA SER A 197 30.14 17.58 -18.96
C SER A 197 30.10 16.39 -18.02
N SER A 198 29.75 16.62 -16.76
CA SER A 198 29.46 15.54 -15.81
C SER A 198 27.96 15.30 -15.75
N CYS A 199 27.54 14.04 -15.77
CA CYS A 199 26.15 13.64 -15.60
C CYS A 199 25.97 12.96 -14.24
N ASP A 200 24.92 13.35 -13.52
CA ASP A 200 24.47 12.66 -12.32
C ASP A 200 23.58 11.48 -12.73
N GLU A 201 24.09 10.27 -12.51
CA GLU A 201 23.41 9.00 -12.78
C GLU A 201 22.94 8.31 -11.48
N SER A 202 23.08 8.96 -10.31
CA SER A 202 22.85 8.39 -8.99
C SER A 202 21.47 7.76 -8.82
N LEU A 203 20.45 8.32 -9.47
CA LEU A 203 19.07 7.84 -9.39
C LEU A 203 18.82 6.55 -10.17
N LEU A 204 19.66 6.23 -11.17
CA LEU A 204 19.52 5.01 -11.99
C LEU A 204 20.57 3.96 -11.62
N THR A 205 21.84 4.36 -11.48
CA THR A 205 22.96 3.43 -11.22
C THR A 205 23.26 3.27 -9.75
N GLY A 206 22.85 4.22 -8.90
CA GLY A 206 23.21 4.24 -7.48
C GLY A 206 24.61 4.79 -7.20
N GLU A 207 25.34 5.26 -8.22
CA GLU A 207 26.65 5.86 -8.04
C GLU A 207 26.53 7.32 -7.57
N SER A 208 27.05 7.64 -6.38
CA SER A 208 26.91 8.97 -5.77
C SER A 208 27.76 10.06 -6.44
N MET A 209 28.81 9.68 -7.18
CA MET A 209 29.71 10.63 -7.82
C MET A 209 29.30 10.85 -9.28
N PRO A 210 29.18 12.11 -9.74
CA PRO A 210 28.87 12.39 -11.14
C PRO A 210 29.91 11.80 -12.09
N VAL A 211 29.43 11.19 -13.18
CA VAL A 211 30.27 10.52 -14.18
C VAL A 211 30.61 11.51 -15.29
N HIS A 212 31.89 11.63 -15.62
CA HIS A 212 32.34 12.50 -16.70
C HIS A 212 31.98 11.91 -18.07
N LYS A 213 31.35 12.71 -18.93
CA LYS A 213 30.94 12.35 -20.29
C LYS A 213 31.65 13.22 -21.30
N SER A 214 32.30 12.57 -22.26
CA SER A 214 33.01 13.18 -23.39
C SER A 214 32.45 12.65 -24.71
N PRO A 215 32.78 13.25 -25.86
CA PRO A 215 32.31 12.79 -27.17
C PRO A 215 32.61 11.30 -27.37
N GLY A 216 31.59 10.53 -27.74
CA GLY A 216 31.67 9.08 -27.88
C GLY A 216 31.30 8.28 -26.62
N CYS A 217 31.07 8.92 -25.47
CA CYS A 217 30.51 8.25 -24.28
C CYS A 217 29.00 8.04 -24.41
N ASP A 218 28.48 6.96 -23.82
CA ASP A 218 27.05 6.74 -23.70
C ASP A 218 26.46 7.51 -22.50
N VAL A 219 25.23 7.98 -22.65
CA VAL A 219 24.46 8.74 -21.67
C VAL A 219 23.10 8.08 -21.50
N ILE A 220 22.66 7.97 -20.26
CA ILE A 220 21.40 7.32 -19.90
C ILE A 220 20.32 8.38 -19.72
N GLY A 221 19.15 8.15 -20.32
CA GLY A 221 17.96 8.96 -20.15
C GLY A 221 17.48 8.96 -18.70
N GLY A 222 17.09 10.14 -18.22
CA GLY A 222 16.75 10.39 -16.81
C GLY A 222 17.93 10.84 -15.94
N SER A 223 19.18 10.76 -16.43
CA SER A 223 20.33 11.40 -15.79
C SER A 223 20.24 12.93 -15.88
N VAL A 224 20.90 13.64 -14.96
CA VAL A 224 20.91 15.11 -14.93
C VAL A 224 22.26 15.61 -15.42
N ASN A 225 22.26 16.44 -16.45
CA ASN A 225 23.46 17.12 -16.91
C ASN A 225 23.83 18.24 -15.93
N LEU A 226 25.09 18.36 -15.50
CA LEU A 226 25.48 19.30 -14.44
C LEU A 226 26.07 20.61 -14.95
N HIS A 227 27.12 20.57 -15.79
CA HIS A 227 28.00 21.73 -15.99
C HIS A 227 27.86 22.38 -17.37
N ASN A 228 28.14 21.62 -18.44
CA ASN A 228 28.23 22.15 -19.81
C ASN A 228 27.11 21.60 -20.68
N VAL A 229 26.82 22.30 -21.78
CA VAL A 229 25.87 21.80 -22.79
C VAL A 229 26.40 20.52 -23.42
N LEU A 230 25.52 19.53 -23.53
CA LEU A 230 25.80 18.28 -24.24
C LEU A 230 24.90 18.18 -25.47
N TYR A 231 25.50 17.71 -26.57
CA TYR A 231 24.77 17.29 -27.76
C TYR A 231 24.80 15.78 -27.80
N VAL A 232 23.62 15.16 -27.71
CA VAL A 232 23.46 13.72 -27.55
C VAL A 232 22.69 13.18 -28.75
N GLU A 233 23.26 12.19 -29.42
CA GLU A 233 22.58 11.42 -30.46
C GLU A 233 21.70 10.35 -29.83
N ALA A 234 20.40 10.40 -30.11
CA ALA A 234 19.42 9.44 -29.62
C ALA A 234 19.67 8.03 -30.18
N ARG A 235 19.83 7.03 -29.30
CA ARG A 235 20.00 5.61 -29.67
C ARG A 235 18.82 4.75 -29.27
N LEU A 236 18.40 4.85 -28.01
CA LEU A 236 17.26 4.10 -27.46
C LEU A 236 16.21 5.10 -27.01
N VAL A 237 15.03 5.03 -27.63
CA VAL A 237 13.92 5.96 -27.40
C VAL A 237 12.68 5.19 -26.93
N GLY A 238 11.78 5.88 -26.23
CA GLY A 238 10.51 5.31 -25.79
C GLY A 238 10.66 4.03 -24.98
N THR A 239 10.10 2.93 -25.49
CA THR A 239 10.06 1.62 -24.84
C THR A 239 11.41 0.92 -24.72
N ASP A 240 12.38 1.33 -25.54
CA ASP A 240 13.70 0.70 -25.58
C ASP A 240 14.68 1.36 -24.62
N SER A 241 14.31 2.50 -24.02
CA SER A 241 15.13 3.21 -23.04
C SER A 241 15.38 2.38 -21.78
N ALA A 242 16.53 2.56 -21.16
CA ALA A 242 16.92 1.89 -19.93
C ALA A 242 15.89 2.11 -18.82
N LEU A 243 15.40 3.34 -18.67
CA LEU A 243 14.34 3.65 -17.69
C LEU A 243 13.05 2.86 -17.98
N ALA A 244 12.62 2.78 -19.24
CA ALA A 244 11.44 2.00 -19.61
C ALA A 244 11.62 0.49 -19.36
N GLN A 245 12.82 -0.05 -19.58
CA GLN A 245 13.14 -1.44 -19.25
C GLN A 245 13.11 -1.69 -17.74
N ILE A 246 13.66 -0.79 -16.93
CA ILE A 246 13.60 -0.88 -15.47
C ILE A 246 12.15 -0.84 -14.98
N VAL A 247 11.33 0.08 -15.50
CA VAL A 247 9.90 0.16 -15.14
C VAL A 247 9.18 -1.14 -15.48
N ARG A 248 9.38 -1.68 -16.70
CA ARG A 248 8.79 -2.96 -17.10
C ARG A 248 9.22 -4.12 -16.19
N LEU A 249 10.52 -4.23 -15.90
CA LEU A 249 11.04 -5.27 -14.99
C LEU A 249 10.42 -5.17 -13.59
N VAL A 250 10.22 -3.95 -13.08
CA VAL A 250 9.57 -3.72 -11.78
C VAL A 250 8.08 -4.07 -11.83
N GLU A 251 7.38 -3.70 -12.90
CA GLU A 251 5.97 -4.04 -13.11
C GLU A 251 5.77 -5.56 -13.24
N ASP A 252 6.63 -6.24 -14.01
CA ASP A 252 6.62 -7.70 -14.16
C ASP A 252 6.92 -8.40 -12.83
N ALA A 253 7.87 -7.88 -12.05
CA ALA A 253 8.17 -8.41 -10.71
C ALA A 253 7.01 -8.23 -9.71
N GLN A 254 6.24 -7.15 -9.83
CA GLN A 254 5.05 -6.93 -9.00
C GLN A 254 3.88 -7.80 -9.42
N THR A 255 3.73 -8.05 -10.72
CA THR A 255 2.64 -8.84 -11.30
C THR A 255 2.88 -10.35 -11.16
N SER A 256 4.15 -10.79 -11.23
CA SER A 256 4.55 -12.20 -11.11
C SER A 256 4.38 -12.80 -9.70
N LYS A 257 3.86 -12.04 -8.73
CA LYS A 257 3.48 -12.57 -7.42
C LYS A 257 2.24 -13.48 -7.45
N VAL A 258 1.62 -13.70 -8.61
CA VAL A 258 0.53 -14.66 -8.78
C VAL A 258 0.88 -15.65 -9.91
N SER A 259 0.91 -16.93 -9.54
CA SER A 259 1.03 -18.12 -10.42
C SER A 259 2.43 -18.56 -10.85
N LYS A 260 3.24 -19.04 -9.90
CA LYS A 260 3.98 -20.29 -10.13
C LYS A 260 3.22 -21.43 -9.44
N ARG A 261 2.22 -21.97 -10.13
CA ARG A 261 1.82 -23.37 -9.92
C ARG A 261 2.99 -24.18 -10.50
N PRO A 262 3.72 -25.00 -9.73
CA PRO A 262 4.66 -25.92 -10.35
C PRO A 262 3.82 -26.91 -11.16
N ASP A 263 3.95 -26.88 -12.49
CA ASP A 263 3.45 -27.94 -13.34
C ASP A 263 4.22 -29.20 -12.98
N LEU A 264 3.61 -29.99 -12.10
CA LEU A 264 4.09 -31.31 -11.71
C LEU A 264 3.55 -32.32 -12.71
N SER A 265 3.99 -32.22 -13.97
CA SER A 265 3.79 -33.26 -14.97
C SER A 265 4.79 -33.06 -16.09
N LEU A 266 5.93 -33.76 -15.98
CA LEU A 266 6.71 -34.30 -17.10
C LEU A 266 8.01 -34.88 -16.52
N HIS A 267 7.92 -36.10 -16.00
CA HIS A 267 8.97 -37.13 -16.04
C HIS A 267 8.32 -38.45 -15.60
N ALA A 268 7.62 -39.05 -16.54
CA ALA A 268 7.30 -40.47 -16.53
C ALA A 268 7.53 -40.95 -17.97
N ASP A 269 8.80 -41.22 -18.26
CA ASP A 269 9.27 -42.14 -19.31
C ASP A 269 10.41 -42.96 -18.68
#